data_AF-A0A0R1VR84-F1
#
_entry.id   AF-A0A0R1VR84-F1
#
_cell.length_a   1.000
_cell.length_b   1.000
_cell.length_c   1.000
_cell.angle_alpha   90.00
_cell.angle_beta   90.00
_cell.angle_gamma   90.00
#
_symmetry.space_group_name_H-M   'P 1'
#
loop_
_entity.id
_entity.type
_entity.pdbx_description
1 polymer ?
#
loop_
_entity_poly.entity_id
_entity_poly.type
_entity_poly.pdbx_seq_one_letter_code
_entity_poly.pdbx_strand_id
1 'polypeptide(L)'
;MESWIFLGVILAIALIAKNSSLVIATAVVLILKALPATGKLLTLVENKGINWGVIIISIAILIPIATGKIGFAELISVFKSPTGLIALACGVLVAVLSRQGVSLLATTPQVTVALLFGTILGVVFLNGVAAGPVIASGITYCIISILHIGIN
;
A
#
# COMPACT_ATOMS: atom_id res chain seq x y z
N MET A 1 -1.48 -23.87 12.57
CA MET A 1 -1.80 -23.05 13.76
C MET A 1 -1.03 -21.74 13.80
N GLU A 2 0.23 -21.70 13.33
CA GLU A 2 1.12 -20.53 13.39
C GLU A 2 0.52 -19.26 12.76
N SER A 3 -0.12 -19.37 11.60
CA SER A 3 -0.71 -18.21 10.92
C SER A 3 -1.88 -17.56 11.67
N TRP A 4 -2.55 -18.27 12.58
CA TRP A 4 -3.61 -17.69 13.43
C TRP A 4 -3.02 -16.84 14.55
N ILE A 5 -1.94 -17.35 15.16
CA ILE A 5 -1.19 -16.63 16.19
C ILE A 5 -0.59 -15.35 15.59
N PHE A 6 0.01 -15.44 14.40
CA PHE A 6 0.59 -14.30 13.70
C PHE A 6 -0.42 -13.18 13.45
N LEU A 7 -1.58 -13.51 12.87
CA LEU A 7 -2.66 -12.54 12.63
C LEU A 7 -3.23 -11.99 13.94
N GLY A 8 -3.32 -12.82 14.99
CA GLY A 8 -3.75 -12.39 16.32
C GLY A 8 -2.78 -11.37 16.95
N VAL A 9 -1.47 -11.58 16.81
CA VAL A 9 -0.45 -10.62 17.27
C VAL A 9 -0.55 -9.31 16.50
N ILE A 10 -0.71 -9.35 15.16
CA ILE A 10 -0.90 -8.13 14.36
C ILE A 10 -2.16 -7.39 14.80
N LEU A 11 -3.26 -8.09 15.06
CA LEU A 11 -4.50 -7.46 15.54
C LEU A 11 -4.30 -6.78 16.90
N ALA A 12 -3.62 -7.45 17.84
CA ALA A 12 -3.31 -6.86 19.14
C ALA A 12 -2.44 -5.60 19.00
N ILE A 13 -1.40 -5.64 18.17
CA ILE A 13 -0.55 -4.49 17.87
C ILE A 13 -1.37 -3.36 17.25
N ALA A 14 -2.25 -3.66 16.30
CA ALA A 14 -3.10 -2.68 15.63
C ALA A 14 -4.07 -1.97 16.60
N LEU A 15 -4.61 -2.71 17.58
CA LEU A 15 -5.46 -2.17 18.64
C LEU A 15 -4.67 -1.25 19.59
N ILE A 16 -3.47 -1.65 20.00
CA ILE A 16 -2.58 -0.82 20.85
C ILE A 16 -2.18 0.46 20.11
N ALA A 17 -1.86 0.35 18.81
CA ALA A 17 -1.53 1.46 17.94
C ALA A 17 -2.73 2.34 17.57
N LYS A 18 -3.95 1.96 17.95
CA LYS A 18 -5.21 2.63 17.57
C LYS A 18 -5.34 2.87 16.07
N ASN A 19 -4.77 1.98 15.25
CA ASN A 19 -4.82 2.10 13.80
C ASN A 19 -6.05 1.37 13.24
N SER A 20 -7.15 2.08 13.06
CA SER A 20 -8.42 1.51 12.60
C SER A 20 -8.30 0.77 11.25
N SER A 21 -7.47 1.28 10.33
CA SER A 21 -7.27 0.64 9.03
C SER A 21 -6.64 -0.75 9.16
N LEU A 22 -5.58 -0.88 9.98
CA LEU A 22 -4.89 -2.15 10.21
C LEU A 22 -5.74 -3.13 11.04
N VAL A 23 -6.52 -2.62 12.00
CA VAL A 23 -7.48 -3.42 12.77
C VAL A 23 -8.52 -4.02 11.82
N ILE A 24 -9.16 -3.21 10.98
CA ILE A 24 -10.18 -3.67 10.03
C ILE A 24 -9.59 -4.69 9.06
N ALA A 25 -8.43 -4.40 8.46
CA ALA A 25 -7.78 -5.31 7.52
C ALA A 25 -7.49 -6.69 8.15
N THR A 26 -6.90 -6.70 9.34
CA THR A 26 -6.53 -7.95 10.04
C THR A 26 -7.76 -8.73 10.50
N ALA A 27 -8.79 -8.03 10.99
CA ALA A 27 -10.06 -8.65 11.39
C ALA A 27 -10.76 -9.30 10.19
N VAL A 28 -10.83 -8.61 9.04
CA VAL A 28 -11.42 -9.17 7.81
C VAL A 28 -10.68 -10.43 7.37
N VAL A 29 -9.34 -10.43 7.38
CA VAL A 29 -8.55 -11.61 7.02
C VAL A 29 -8.79 -12.78 7.99
N LEU A 30 -8.88 -12.50 9.30
CA LEU A 30 -9.21 -13.52 10.31
C LEU A 30 -10.60 -14.13 10.10
N ILE A 31 -11.61 -13.30 9.82
CA ILE A 31 -12.98 -13.75 9.55
C ILE A 31 -13.02 -14.60 8.28
N LEU A 32 -12.39 -14.12 7.20
CA LEU A 32 -12.30 -14.87 5.94
C LEU A 32 -11.61 -16.22 6.14
N LYS A 33 -10.60 -16.29 6.99
CA LYS A 33 -9.91 -17.54 7.33
C LYS A 33 -10.74 -18.48 8.20
N ALA A 34 -11.63 -17.95 9.05
CA ALA A 34 -12.51 -18.75 9.90
C ALA A 34 -13.64 -19.44 9.13
N LEU A 35 -14.06 -18.87 8.00
CA LEU A 35 -15.11 -19.42 7.15
C LEU A 35 -14.58 -20.61 6.31
N PRO A 36 -15.30 -21.74 6.25
CA PRO A 36 -14.95 -22.85 5.37
C PRO A 36 -15.09 -22.46 3.89
N ALA A 37 -14.19 -22.98 3.04
CA ALA A 37 -14.18 -22.82 1.57
C ALA A 37 -13.86 -21.41 1.02
N THR A 38 -13.25 -20.52 1.80
CA THR A 38 -12.83 -19.17 1.34
C THR A 38 -11.51 -19.11 0.57
N GLY A 39 -10.84 -20.24 0.35
CA GLY A 39 -9.52 -20.28 -0.32
C GLY A 39 -9.50 -19.56 -1.67
N LYS A 40 -10.52 -19.75 -2.51
CA LYS A 40 -10.65 -19.04 -3.79
C LYS A 40 -10.80 -17.53 -3.60
N LEU A 41 -11.51 -17.10 -2.56
CA LEU A 41 -11.73 -15.69 -2.27
C LEU A 41 -10.44 -15.03 -1.76
N LEU A 42 -9.70 -15.71 -0.88
CA LEU A 42 -8.39 -15.26 -0.40
C LEU A 42 -7.41 -15.08 -1.55
N THR A 43 -7.28 -16.07 -2.44
CA THR A 43 -6.41 -15.97 -3.62
C THR A 43 -6.87 -14.87 -4.58
N LEU A 44 -8.17 -14.62 -4.71
CA LEU A 44 -8.69 -13.55 -5.55
C LEU A 44 -8.37 -12.16 -4.97
N VAL A 45 -8.50 -12.00 -3.66
CA VAL A 45 -8.13 -10.77 -2.94
C VAL A 45 -6.62 -10.55 -2.96
N GLU A 46 -5.82 -11.61 -2.81
CA GLU A 46 -4.36 -11.52 -2.90
C GLU A 46 -3.89 -11.03 -4.28
N ASN A 47 -4.45 -11.61 -5.35
CA ASN A 47 -4.05 -11.27 -6.72
C ASN A 47 -4.59 -9.93 -7.23
N LYS A 48 -5.82 -9.55 -6.84
CA LYS A 48 -6.50 -8.35 -7.38
C LYS A 48 -6.69 -7.23 -6.37
N GLY A 49 -6.49 -7.49 -5.08
CA GLY A 49 -6.80 -6.53 -4.00
C GLY A 49 -6.01 -5.24 -4.11
N ILE A 50 -4.73 -5.30 -4.46
CA ILE A 50 -3.91 -4.10 -4.70
C ILE A 50 -4.47 -3.29 -5.87
N ASN A 51 -4.83 -3.95 -6.99
CA ASN A 51 -5.39 -3.28 -8.17
C ASN A 51 -6.72 -2.59 -7.82
N TRP A 52 -7.60 -3.27 -7.10
CA TRP A 52 -8.86 -2.69 -6.63
C TRP A 52 -8.64 -1.51 -5.67
N GLY A 53 -7.68 -1.61 -4.76
CA GLY A 53 -7.31 -0.51 -3.87
C GLY A 53 -6.85 0.73 -4.64
N VAL A 54 -5.99 0.55 -5.65
CA VAL A 54 -5.54 1.64 -6.53
C VAL A 54 -6.68 2.26 -7.31
N ILE A 55 -7.63 1.46 -7.82
CA ILE A 55 -8.84 1.97 -8.49
C ILE A 55 -9.66 2.84 -7.54
N ILE A 56 -9.91 2.38 -6.31
CA ILE A 56 -10.69 3.12 -5.31
C ILE A 56 -10.01 4.44 -4.96
N ILE A 57 -8.69 4.44 -4.73
CA ILE A 57 -7.90 5.64 -4.46
C ILE A 57 -7.96 6.61 -5.66
N SER A 58 -7.84 6.10 -6.88
CA SER A 58 -7.91 6.91 -8.10
C SER A 58 -9.28 7.59 -8.25
N ILE A 59 -10.37 6.85 -7.99
CA ILE A 59 -11.72 7.40 -7.98
C ILE A 59 -11.80 8.55 -6.96
N ALA A 60 -11.31 8.34 -5.74
CA ALA A 60 -11.34 9.38 -4.70
C ALA A 60 -10.60 10.67 -5.12
N ILE A 61 -9.47 10.55 -5.82
CA ILE A 61 -8.69 11.69 -6.35
C ILE A 61 -9.42 12.41 -7.49
N LEU A 62 -10.23 11.69 -8.29
CA LEU A 62 -10.99 12.28 -9.40
C LEU A 62 -12.30 12.96 -8.96
N ILE A 63 -12.84 12.63 -7.77
CA ILE A 63 -14.09 13.22 -7.26
C ILE A 63 -14.06 14.76 -7.19
N PRO A 64 -13.02 15.43 -6.67
CA PRO A 64 -12.93 16.90 -6.68
C PRO A 64 -13.06 17.52 -8.08
N ILE A 65 -12.58 16.83 -9.12
CA ILE A 65 -12.69 17.27 -10.51
C ILE A 65 -14.15 17.08 -10.98
N ALA A 66 -14.73 15.90 -10.73
CA ALA A 66 -16.11 15.59 -11.10
C ALA A 66 -17.15 16.47 -10.38
N THR A 67 -16.85 16.92 -9.15
CA THR A 67 -17.72 17.80 -8.34
C THR A 67 -17.49 19.29 -8.61
N GLY A 68 -16.59 19.64 -9.54
CA GLY A 68 -16.31 21.03 -9.92
C GLY A 68 -15.48 21.81 -8.89
N LYS A 69 -14.92 21.15 -7.86
CA LYS A 69 -14.00 21.77 -6.89
C LYS A 69 -12.66 22.13 -7.51
N ILE A 70 -12.22 21.35 -8.50
CA ILE A 70 -11.00 21.59 -9.28
C ILE A 70 -11.38 21.83 -10.73
N GLY A 71 -11.14 23.04 -11.22
CA GLY A 71 -11.40 23.43 -12.61
C GLY A 71 -10.22 23.20 -13.55
N PHE A 72 -10.45 23.33 -14.86
CA PHE A 72 -9.40 23.19 -15.88
C PHE A 72 -8.27 24.22 -15.72
N ALA A 73 -8.61 25.43 -15.27
CA ALA A 73 -7.65 26.50 -14.99
C ALA A 73 -6.69 26.14 -13.85
N GLU A 74 -7.18 25.45 -12.81
CA GLU A 74 -6.34 24.97 -11.71
C GLU A 74 -5.43 23.84 -12.16
N LEU A 75 -5.90 22.93 -13.01
CA LEU A 75 -5.04 21.89 -13.59
C LEU A 75 -3.86 22.49 -14.37
N ILE A 76 -4.10 23.53 -15.17
CA ILE A 76 -3.06 24.21 -15.93
C ILE A 76 -2.12 25.01 -15.00
N SER A 77 -2.63 25.55 -13.88
CA SER A 77 -1.81 26.32 -12.95
C SER A 77 -0.77 25.45 -12.24
N VAL A 78 -1.02 24.15 -12.06
CA VAL A 78 -0.04 23.17 -11.54
C VAL A 78 1.23 23.14 -12.39
N PHE A 79 1.12 23.22 -13.72
CA PHE A 79 2.29 23.22 -14.62
C PHE A 79 3.08 24.53 -14.60
N LYS A 80 2.50 25.61 -14.08
CA LYS A 80 3.15 26.93 -13.98
C LYS A 80 3.80 27.16 -12.62
N SER A 81 3.39 26.40 -11.60
CA SER A 81 3.91 26.52 -10.24
C SER A 81 5.12 25.61 -10.01
N PRO A 82 6.22 26.10 -9.40
CA PRO A 82 7.33 25.26 -8.99
C PRO A 82 6.90 24.07 -8.12
N THR A 83 5.97 24.29 -7.19
CA THR A 83 5.41 23.24 -6.33
C THR A 83 4.64 22.20 -7.14
N GLY A 84 3.91 22.63 -8.16
CA GLY A 84 3.13 21.73 -9.01
C GLY A 84 4.01 20.87 -9.92
N LEU A 85 5.11 21.43 -10.45
CA LEU A 85 6.10 20.68 -11.20
C LEU A 85 6.82 19.62 -10.34
N ILE A 86 7.20 19.97 -9.10
CA ILE A 86 7.78 19.01 -8.16
C ILE A 86 6.77 17.89 -7.86
N ALA A 87 5.52 18.23 -7.59
CA ALA A 87 4.47 17.24 -7.34
C ALA A 87 4.25 16.31 -8.55
N LEU A 88 4.25 16.84 -9.76
CA LEU A 88 4.14 16.06 -11.00
C LEU A 88 5.33 15.11 -11.16
N ALA A 89 6.56 15.61 -10.98
CA ALA A 89 7.77 14.81 -11.08
C ALA A 89 7.79 13.67 -10.04
N CYS A 90 7.47 13.97 -8.79
CA CYS A 90 7.35 12.97 -7.72
C CYS A 90 6.24 11.95 -8.03
N GLY A 91 5.10 12.38 -8.56
CA GLY A 91 4.00 11.50 -8.95
C GLY A 91 4.41 10.50 -10.04
N VAL A 92 5.09 10.97 -11.08
CA VAL A 92 5.65 10.11 -12.15
C VAL A 92 6.67 9.13 -11.57
N LEU A 93 7.57 9.61 -10.72
CA LEU A 93 8.62 8.79 -10.11
C LEU A 93 8.02 7.68 -9.23
N VAL A 94 7.07 8.02 -8.35
CA VAL A 94 6.37 7.03 -7.50
C VAL A 94 5.57 6.03 -8.33
N ALA A 95 4.95 6.43 -9.44
CA ALA A 95 4.21 5.51 -10.30
C ALA A 95 5.13 4.45 -10.94
N VAL A 96 6.32 4.87 -11.41
CA VAL A 96 7.33 3.97 -11.97
C VAL A 96 7.85 3.00 -10.90
N LEU A 97 8.23 3.53 -9.73
CA LEU A 97 8.74 2.71 -8.62
C LEU A 97 7.68 1.73 -8.11
N SER A 98 6.42 2.17 -7.99
CA SER A 98 5.32 1.31 -7.53
C SER A 98 5.08 0.15 -8.49
N ARG A 99 5.20 0.36 -9.81
CA ARG A 99 5.09 -0.72 -10.80
C ARG A 99 6.11 -1.83 -10.54
N GLN A 100 7.38 -1.45 -10.31
CA GLN A 100 8.44 -2.42 -10.04
C GLN A 100 8.32 -3.03 -8.64
N GLY A 101 7.94 -2.22 -7.65
CA GLY A 101 7.70 -2.66 -6.28
C GLY A 101 6.57 -3.69 -6.16
N VAL A 102 5.48 -3.53 -6.91
CA VAL A 102 4.39 -4.54 -6.95
C VAL A 102 4.90 -5.87 -7.50
N SER A 103 5.77 -5.84 -8.53
CA SER A 103 6.40 -7.04 -9.04
C SER A 103 7.29 -7.71 -7.98
N LEU A 104 8.06 -6.93 -7.22
CA LEU A 104 8.91 -7.44 -6.14
C LEU A 104 8.10 -8.13 -5.03
N LEU A 105 6.95 -7.57 -4.66
CA LEU A 105 6.04 -8.16 -3.68
C LEU A 105 5.49 -9.51 -4.14
N ALA A 106 5.22 -9.66 -5.44
CA ALA A 106 4.68 -10.88 -6.02
C ALA A 106 5.73 -12.00 -6.15
N THR A 107 7.00 -11.66 -6.37
CA THR A 107 8.06 -12.65 -6.56
C THR A 107 8.76 -13.07 -5.27
N THR A 108 8.79 -12.20 -4.25
CA THR A 108 9.61 -12.41 -3.05
C THR A 108 8.79 -12.29 -1.75
N PRO A 109 8.15 -13.40 -1.29
CA PRO A 109 7.33 -13.41 -0.09
C PRO A 109 8.05 -12.92 1.18
N GLN A 110 9.35 -13.18 1.28
CA GLN A 110 10.20 -12.77 2.40
C GLN A 110 10.28 -11.25 2.50
N VAL A 111 10.46 -10.57 1.36
CA VAL A 111 10.49 -9.10 1.29
C VAL A 111 9.10 -8.54 1.64
N THR A 112 8.03 -9.16 1.15
CA THR A 112 6.65 -8.75 1.49
C THR A 112 6.37 -8.80 2.99
N VAL A 113 6.81 -9.86 3.68
CA VAL A 113 6.66 -9.98 5.14
C VAL A 113 7.49 -8.93 5.86
N ALA A 114 8.75 -8.73 5.48
CA ALA A 114 9.62 -7.72 6.08
C ALA A 114 9.08 -6.29 5.90
N LEU A 115 8.56 -5.98 4.70
CA LEU A 115 7.92 -4.70 4.41
C LEU A 115 6.65 -4.51 5.22
N LEU A 116 5.80 -5.53 5.33
CA LEU A 116 4.60 -5.48 6.16
C LEU A 116 4.97 -5.14 7.61
N PHE A 117 5.95 -5.85 8.18
CA PHE A 117 6.44 -5.55 9.53
C PHE A 117 6.98 -4.12 9.65
N GLY A 118 7.82 -3.68 8.71
CA GLY A 118 8.34 -2.31 8.70
C GLY A 118 7.24 -1.26 8.68
N THR A 119 6.20 -1.46 7.85
CA THR A 119 5.06 -0.53 7.80
C THR A 119 4.23 -0.54 9.08
N ILE A 120 4.02 -1.71 9.70
CA ILE A 120 3.34 -1.82 11.00
C ILE A 120 4.13 -1.07 12.08
N LEU A 121 5.45 -1.28 12.15
CA LEU A 121 6.31 -0.60 13.11
C LEU A 121 6.28 0.93 12.91
N GLY A 122 6.36 1.41 11.67
CA GLY A 122 6.27 2.84 11.37
C GLY A 122 4.93 3.44 11.79
N VAL A 123 3.83 2.72 11.57
CA VAL A 123 2.49 3.14 12.02
C VAL A 123 2.42 3.21 13.55
N VAL A 124 2.89 2.17 14.24
CA VAL A 124 2.76 2.03 15.70
C VAL A 124 3.68 2.99 16.45
N PHE A 125 4.95 3.08 16.05
CA PHE A 125 5.97 3.82 16.79
C PHE A 125 6.14 5.26 16.35
N LEU A 126 5.84 5.57 15.07
CA LEU A 126 6.05 6.90 14.49
C LEU A 126 4.74 7.65 14.21
N ASN A 127 3.59 7.11 14.65
CA ASN A 127 2.26 7.61 14.30
C ASN A 127 2.06 7.76 12.78
N GLY A 128 2.70 6.88 12.00
CA GLY A 128 2.59 6.89 10.54
C GLY A 128 1.20 6.46 10.05
N VAL A 129 0.90 6.76 8.79
CA VAL A 129 -0.33 6.30 8.12
C VAL A 129 -0.05 5.01 7.37
N ALA A 130 -0.96 4.04 7.48
CA ALA A 130 -0.87 2.78 6.76
C ALA A 130 -1.12 3.01 5.26
N ALA A 131 -0.06 3.28 4.49
CA ALA A 131 -0.11 3.47 3.03
C ALA A 131 0.01 2.14 2.24
N GLY A 132 0.16 1.01 2.94
CA GLY A 132 0.36 -0.31 2.36
C GLY A 132 1.82 -0.57 1.91
N PRO A 133 2.14 -1.83 1.55
CA PRO A 133 3.51 -2.22 1.22
C PRO A 133 3.97 -1.75 -0.17
N VAL A 134 3.07 -1.22 -1.02
CA VAL A 134 3.38 -0.86 -2.42
C VAL A 134 4.38 0.29 -2.54
N ILE A 135 4.22 1.33 -1.71
CA ILE A 135 5.15 2.46 -1.72
C ILE A 135 6.51 2.01 -1.17
N ALA A 136 6.48 1.27 -0.06
CA ALA A 136 7.69 0.74 0.57
C ALA A 136 8.45 -0.21 -0.37
N SER A 137 7.74 -1.06 -1.11
CA SER A 137 8.37 -1.97 -2.08
C SER A 137 8.96 -1.25 -3.28
N GLY A 138 8.37 -0.15 -3.74
CA GLY A 138 8.95 0.69 -4.78
C GLY A 138 10.26 1.35 -4.34
N ILE A 139 10.31 1.86 -3.10
CA ILE A 139 11.52 2.43 -2.50
C ILE A 139 12.58 1.33 -2.32
N THR A 140 12.20 0.18 -1.76
CA THR A 140 13.11 -0.97 -1.59
C THR A 140 13.67 -1.45 -2.93
N TYR A 141 12.85 -1.57 -3.96
CA TYR A 141 13.28 -1.92 -5.31
C TYR A 141 14.34 -0.93 -5.83
N CYS A 142 14.11 0.37 -5.65
CA CYS A 142 15.05 1.41 -6.05
C CYS A 142 16.41 1.26 -5.35
N ILE A 143 16.38 1.12 -4.02
CA ILE A 143 17.60 0.99 -3.20
C ILE A 143 18.39 -0.27 -3.60
N ILE A 144 17.72 -1.41 -3.69
CA ILE A 144 18.36 -2.68 -4.06
C ILE A 144 18.96 -2.59 -5.47
N SER A 145 18.24 -1.98 -6.42
CA SER A 145 18.73 -1.80 -7.79
C SER A 145 19.96 -0.91 -7.86
N ILE A 146 19.99 0.19 -7.10
CA ILE A 146 21.14 1.11 -7.05
C ILE A 146 22.35 0.42 -6.42
N LEU A 147 22.14 -0.31 -5.33
CA LEU A 147 23.21 -0.99 -4.60
C LEU A 147 23.68 -2.29 -5.27
N HIS A 148 23.10 -2.69 -6.40
CA HIS A 148 23.38 -3.95 -7.10
C HIS A 148 23.29 -5.18 -6.16
N ILE A 149 22.42 -5.11 -5.16
CA ILE A 149 22.20 -6.23 -4.26
C ILE A 149 21.33 -7.22 -5.04
N GLY A 150 21.92 -8.35 -5.45
CA GLY A 150 21.18 -9.40 -6.14
C GLY A 150 20.03 -9.88 -5.26
N ILE A 151 18.80 -9.75 -5.76
CA ILE A 151 17.63 -10.40 -5.17
C ILE A 151 17.69 -11.86 -5.62
N ASN A 152 18.59 -12.62 -5.01
CA ASN A 152 18.67 -14.07 -5.18
C ASN A 152 17.72 -14.77 -4.21
#